data_AF-A0A9E4MP55-F1
#
_entry.id   AF-A0A9E4MP55-F1
#
_cell.length_a   1.000
_cell.length_b   1.000
_cell.length_c   1.000
_cell.angle_alpha   90.00
_cell.angle_beta   90.00
_cell.angle_gamma   90.00
#
_symmetry.space_group_name_H-M   'P 1'
#
loop_
_entity.id
_entity.type
_entity.pdbx_description
1 polymer ?
#
loop_
_entity_poly.entity_id
_entity_poly.type
_entity_poly.pdbx_seq_one_letter_code
_entity_poly.pdbx_strand_id
1 'polypeptide(L)' 'MQFTNCSSTVLINGLPACRQGDMIQETVSVNTIALGCPTVFIGG' A
#
# COMPACT_ATOMS: atom_id res chain seq x y z
N MET A 1 2.05 0.83 14.06
CA MET A 1 1.35 1.26 12.84
C MET A 1 2.15 0.75 11.66
N GLN A 2 1.63 -0.19 10.88
CA GLN A 2 2.36 -0.82 9.79
C GLN A 2 1.46 -0.96 8.54
N PHE A 3 2.07 -0.91 7.36
CA PHE A 3 1.38 -1.23 6.10
C PHE A 3 1.53 -2.72 5.82
N THR A 4 0.44 -3.38 5.42
CA THR A 4 0.42 -4.81 5.10
C THR A 4 -0.18 -5.05 3.72
N ASN A 5 0.25 -6.15 3.08
CA ASN A 5 -0.19 -6.58 1.75
C ASN A 5 0.20 -5.64 0.59
N CYS A 6 1.34 -4.94 0.70
CA CYS A 6 1.88 -4.09 -0.36
C CYS A 6 2.47 -4.92 -1.53
N SER A 7 2.79 -4.26 -2.65
CA SER A 7 3.19 -4.91 -3.92
C SER A 7 4.36 -5.89 -3.78
N SER A 8 4.22 -7.08 -4.38
CA SER A 8 5.27 -8.11 -4.43
C SER A 8 6.26 -7.92 -5.58
N THR A 9 5.93 -7.10 -6.58
CA THR A 9 6.72 -6.92 -7.81
C THR A 9 7.40 -5.56 -7.91
N VAL A 10 6.82 -4.53 -7.29
CA VAL A 10 7.34 -3.16 -7.35
C VAL A 10 7.87 -2.76 -5.99
N LEU A 11 9.16 -2.42 -5.95
CA LEU A 11 9.84 -1.92 -4.76
C LEU A 11 10.21 -0.44 -4.96
N ILE A 12 9.98 0.38 -3.93
CA ILE A 12 10.43 1.78 -3.89
C ILE A 12 11.50 1.87 -2.80
N ASN A 13 12.72 2.24 -3.18
CA ASN A 13 13.88 2.22 -2.29
C ASN A 13 14.08 0.89 -1.55
N GLY A 14 13.82 -0.23 -2.22
CA GLY A 14 13.99 -1.58 -1.65
C GLY A 14 12.86 -2.05 -0.73
N LEU A 15 11.80 -1.27 -0.53
CA LEU A 15 10.62 -1.65 0.24
C LEU A 15 9.41 -1.91 -0.67
N PRO A 16 8.52 -2.85 -0.34
CA PRO A 16 7.27 -3.08 -1.06
C PRO A 16 6.45 -1.80 -1.25
N ALA A 17 6.06 -1.49 -2.48
CA ALA A 17 5.26 -0.31 -2.78
C ALA A 17 3.79 -0.50 -2.39
N CYS A 18 3.25 0.37 -1.54
CA CYS A 18 1.84 0.33 -1.12
C CYS A 18 0.95 1.16 -2.06
N ARG A 19 -0.30 0.74 -2.22
CA ARG A 19 -1.25 1.17 -3.27
C ARG A 19 -2.65 1.34 -2.71
N GLN A 20 -3.54 1.92 -3.50
CA GLN A 20 -4.97 1.95 -3.17
C GLN A 20 -5.49 0.54 -2.90
N GLY A 21 -6.20 0.35 -1.78
CA GLY A 21 -6.71 -0.93 -1.32
C GLY A 21 -5.79 -1.71 -0.37
N ASP A 22 -4.51 -1.34 -0.27
CA ASP A 22 -3.61 -1.99 0.70
C ASP A 22 -3.98 -1.61 2.14
N MET A 23 -3.59 -2.45 3.10
CA MET A 23 -4.04 -2.36 4.48
C MET A 23 -3.10 -1.52 5.35
N ILE A 24 -3.71 -0.75 6.26
CA ILE A 24 -3.05 0.01 7.31
C ILE A 24 -3.46 -0.62 8.65
N GLN A 25 -2.53 -1.30 9.29
CA GLN A 25 -2.71 -1.84 10.64
C GLN A 25 -2.40 -0.74 11.66
N GLU A 26 -3.44 -0.28 12.32
CA GLU A 26 -3.35 0.65 13.45
C GLU A 26 -3.41 -0.12 14.78
N THR A 27 -3.23 0.59 15.89
CA THR A 27 -3.21 -0.04 17.21
C THR A 27 -4.56 -0.70 17.58
N VAL A 28 -5.67 -0.15 17.06
CA VAL A 28 -7.04 -0.57 17.44
C VAL A 28 -7.92 -0.91 16.25
N SER A 29 -7.47 -0.69 15.02
CA SER A 29 -8.27 -0.90 13.82
C SER A 29 -7.41 -1.29 12.62
N VAL A 30 -8.07 -1.79 11.58
CA VAL A 30 -7.46 -2.05 10.28
C VAL A 30 -8.20 -1.21 9.26
N ASN A 31 -7.47 -0.30 8.63
CA ASN A 31 -7.99 0.60 7.60
C ASN A 31 -7.38 0.23 6.24
N THR A 32 -7.88 0.86 5.17
CA THR A 32 -7.36 0.68 3.81
C THR A 32 -6.95 2.01 3.22
N ILE A 33 -5.95 1.98 2.32
CA ILE A 33 -5.55 3.17 1.55
C ILE A 33 -6.70 3.49 0.59
N ALA A 34 -7.44 4.56 0.90
CA ALA A 34 -8.67 4.90 0.20
C ALA A 34 -8.44 5.30 -1.26
N LEU A 35 -7.37 6.08 -1.54
CA LEU A 35 -7.07 6.63 -2.87
C LEU A 35 -5.56 6.78 -3.08
N GLY A 36 -5.12 6.53 -4.33
CA GLY A 36 -3.74 6.76 -4.80
C GLY A 36 -3.66 7.86 -5.86
N CYS A 37 -2.55 7.90 -6.62
CA CYS A 37 -2.38 8.82 -7.75
C CYS A 37 -3.22 8.36 -8.95
N PRO A 38 -4.06 9.23 -9.57
CA PRO A 38 -4.96 8.81 -10.64
C PRO A 38 -4.27 8.42 -11.95
N THR A 39 -3.01 8.81 -12.15
CA THR A 39 -2.25 8.55 -13.38
C THR A 39 -1.15 7.50 -13.22
N VAL A 40 -0.89 7.03 -12.00
CA VAL A 40 0.21 6.09 -11.72
C VAL A 40 -0.34 4.86 -11.03
N PHE A 41 -0.24 3.73 -11.73
CA PHE A 41 -0.66 2.42 -11.25
C PHE A 41 0.58 1.57 -10.93
N ILE A 42 0.59 0.95 -9.75
CA ILE A 42 1.71 0.14 -9.28
C ILE A 42 1.33 -1.34 -9.39
N GLY A 43 2.13 -2.13 -10.09
CA GLY A 43 1.95 -3.58 -10.20
C GLY A 43 0.97 -4.07 -11.26
N GLY A 44 0.52 -3.19 -12.17
CA GLY A 44 -0.44 -3.50 -13.24
C GLY A 44 -1.87 -3.14 -12.88
#